data_AF-A0A074RKW3-F1
#
_entry.id   AF-A0A074RKW3-F1
#
_cell.length_a   1.000
_cell.length_b   1.000
_cell.length_c   1.000
_cell.angle_alpha   90.00
_cell.angle_beta   90.00
_cell.angle_gamma   90.00
#
_symmetry.space_group_name_H-M   'P 1'
#
loop_
_entity.id
_entity.type
_entity.pdbx_description
1 polymer ?
#
loop_
_entity_poly.entity_id
_entity_poly.type
_entity_poly.pdbx_seq_one_letter_code
_entity_poly.pdbx_strand_id
1 'polypeptide(L)'
;MFRWAYFVTYDELVDRHKKAGGRLGTFNSDNPKDIEHARRAILKFLLPGPVRVWDGLIGDKTGFVFFVGKSVPQPREAFGRELASRCYEIFKRAPDQCKSIRNSDKLWWNIYLRDGTKHLLKLGEFLGSDSEGDMYPLSAQKIAAYNSSHK
;
A
#
# COMPACT_ATOMS: atom_id res chain seq x y z
N MET A 1 14.95 10.23 0.23
CA MET A 1 14.58 9.02 -0.54
C MET A 1 13.27 9.30 -1.27
N PHE A 2 13.13 8.78 -2.49
CA PHE A 2 11.95 8.93 -3.34
C PHE A 2 11.24 7.58 -3.46
N ARG A 3 9.91 7.53 -3.44
CA ARG A 3 9.12 6.32 -3.69
C ARG A 3 7.85 6.66 -4.47
N TRP A 4 7.28 5.66 -5.11
CA TRP A 4 5.90 5.69 -5.60
C TRP A 4 5.02 4.90 -4.64
N ALA A 5 3.87 5.43 -4.28
CA ALA A 5 2.99 4.84 -3.28
C ALA A 5 1.53 4.90 -3.73
N TYR A 6 0.75 3.90 -3.33
CA TYR A 6 -0.69 4.05 -3.25
C TYR A 6 -1.05 4.26 -1.79
N PHE A 7 -1.70 5.37 -1.48
CA PHE A 7 -2.49 5.53 -0.26
C PHE A 7 -3.95 5.24 -0.62
N VAL A 8 -4.55 4.26 0.04
CA VAL A 8 -5.92 3.81 -0.24
C VAL A 8 -6.67 3.78 1.08
N THR A 9 -7.73 4.57 1.19
CA THR A 9 -8.56 4.60 2.42
C THR A 9 -9.25 3.26 2.63
N TYR A 10 -9.66 2.96 3.85
CA TYR A 10 -10.42 1.73 4.11
C TYR A 10 -11.75 1.69 3.33
N ASP A 11 -12.41 2.84 3.16
CA ASP A 11 -13.58 2.96 2.27
C ASP A 11 -13.26 2.58 0.82
N GLU A 12 -12.18 3.16 0.25
CA GLU A 12 -11.78 2.85 -1.12
C GLU A 12 -11.40 1.37 -1.23
N LEU A 13 -10.65 0.83 -0.27
CA LEU A 13 -10.22 -0.56 -0.26
C LEU A 13 -11.40 -1.53 -0.31
N VAL A 14 -12.39 -1.34 0.57
CA VAL A 14 -13.58 -2.21 0.67
C VAL A 14 -14.46 -2.07 -0.57
N ASP A 15 -14.69 -0.85 -1.05
CA ASP A 15 -15.45 -0.60 -2.27
C ASP A 15 -14.80 -1.26 -3.50
N ARG A 16 -13.47 -1.19 -3.61
CA ARG A 16 -12.71 -1.84 -4.69
C ARG A 16 -12.81 -3.36 -4.62
N HIS A 17 -12.71 -3.94 -3.43
CA HIS A 17 -12.89 -5.38 -3.24
C HIS A 17 -14.27 -5.84 -3.69
N LYS A 18 -15.32 -5.11 -3.31
CA LYS A 18 -16.70 -5.36 -3.73
C LYS A 18 -16.85 -5.28 -5.27
N LYS A 19 -16.32 -4.21 -5.88
CA LYS A 19 -16.37 -3.98 -7.34
C LYS A 19 -15.59 -5.03 -8.13
N ALA A 20 -14.53 -5.59 -7.54
CA ALA A 20 -13.76 -6.69 -8.12
C ALA A 20 -14.45 -8.07 -7.99
N GLY A 21 -15.69 -8.13 -7.48
CA GLY A 21 -16.44 -9.38 -7.32
C GLY A 21 -16.08 -10.17 -6.05
N GLY A 22 -15.47 -9.52 -5.06
CA GLY A 22 -15.25 -10.08 -3.74
C GLY A 22 -16.55 -10.60 -3.12
N ARG A 23 -16.48 -11.72 -2.39
CA ARG A 23 -17.64 -12.38 -1.77
C ARG A 23 -17.50 -12.59 -0.26
N LEU A 24 -16.35 -12.23 0.31
CA LEU A 24 -16.05 -12.42 1.72
C LEU A 24 -16.32 -11.13 2.50
N GLY A 25 -16.97 -11.26 3.65
CA GLY A 25 -17.23 -10.14 4.56
C GLY A 25 -18.59 -9.45 4.35
N THR A 26 -18.79 -8.36 5.07
CA THR A 26 -20.01 -7.51 5.03
C THR A 26 -19.84 -6.24 4.20
N PHE A 27 -18.64 -5.99 3.67
CA PHE A 27 -18.25 -4.76 2.98
C PHE A 27 -18.45 -3.49 3.82
N ASN A 28 -18.22 -3.59 5.14
CA ASN A 28 -18.20 -2.47 6.06
C ASN A 28 -16.75 -2.00 6.28
N SER A 29 -16.43 -0.75 5.92
CA SER A 29 -15.10 -0.16 6.09
C SER A 29 -14.72 0.15 7.54
N ASP A 30 -15.66 0.09 8.48
CA ASP A 30 -15.38 0.15 9.92
C ASP A 30 -15.10 -1.24 10.53
N ASN A 31 -15.30 -2.32 9.76
CA ASN A 31 -15.06 -3.69 10.22
C ASN A 31 -13.62 -4.13 9.89
N PRO A 32 -12.75 -4.37 10.89
CA PRO A 32 -11.36 -4.78 10.67
C PRO A 32 -11.22 -6.04 9.81
N LYS A 33 -12.16 -6.99 9.90
CA LYS A 33 -12.12 -8.23 9.10
C LYS A 33 -12.40 -7.96 7.62
N ASP A 34 -13.31 -7.03 7.32
CA ASP A 34 -13.61 -6.67 5.93
C ASP A 34 -12.45 -5.90 5.30
N ILE A 35 -11.79 -5.04 6.07
CA ILE A 35 -10.53 -4.40 5.68
C ILE A 35 -9.47 -5.45 5.38
N GLU A 36 -9.26 -6.41 6.28
CA GLU A 36 -8.27 -7.48 6.10
C GLU A 36 -8.55 -8.32 4.85
N HIS A 37 -9.79 -8.81 4.67
CA HIS A 37 -10.18 -9.57 3.49
C HIS A 37 -9.97 -8.79 2.20
N ALA A 38 -10.40 -7.52 2.17
CA ALA A 38 -10.25 -6.66 1.01
C ALA A 38 -8.78 -6.43 0.67
N ARG A 39 -7.97 -6.10 1.69
CA ARG A 39 -6.53 -5.86 1.55
C ARG A 39 -5.81 -7.11 1.04
N ARG A 40 -6.11 -8.27 1.61
CA ARG A 40 -5.55 -9.57 1.20
C ARG A 40 -5.87 -9.89 -0.25
N ALA A 41 -7.13 -9.76 -0.66
CA ALA A 41 -7.56 -10.04 -2.03
C ALA A 41 -6.87 -9.12 -3.04
N ILE A 42 -6.81 -7.82 -2.74
CA ILE A 42 -6.17 -6.83 -3.61
C ILE A 42 -4.67 -7.09 -3.72
N LEU A 43 -3.96 -7.32 -2.61
CA LEU A 43 -2.51 -7.55 -2.66
C LEU A 43 -2.16 -8.85 -3.38
N LYS A 44 -2.92 -9.93 -3.16
CA LYS A 44 -2.75 -11.21 -3.87
C LYS A 44 -2.89 -11.04 -5.38
N PHE A 45 -3.82 -10.21 -5.83
CA PHE A 45 -3.97 -9.87 -7.25
C PHE A 45 -2.78 -9.06 -7.79
N LEU A 46 -2.38 -8.00 -7.07
CA LEU A 46 -1.36 -7.06 -7.53
C LEU A 46 0.03 -7.68 -7.59
N LEU A 47 0.41 -8.44 -6.57
CA LEU A 47 1.77 -8.95 -6.37
C LEU A 47 1.69 -10.29 -5.64
N PRO A 48 1.87 -11.44 -6.32
CA PRO A 48 1.92 -12.75 -5.67
C PRO A 48 3.26 -12.98 -4.95
N GLY A 49 3.85 -11.94 -4.37
CA GLY A 49 5.15 -11.97 -3.72
C GLY A 49 5.26 -10.86 -2.69
N PRO A 50 6.39 -10.77 -1.97
CA PRO A 50 6.34 -10.04 -0.73
C PRO A 50 6.24 -8.52 -0.91
N VAL A 51 5.22 -7.88 -0.35
CA VAL A 51 4.98 -6.43 -0.45
C VAL A 51 5.13 -5.77 0.91
N ARG A 52 5.83 -4.63 0.94
CA ARG A 52 5.86 -3.77 2.12
C ARG A 52 4.59 -2.93 2.18
N VAL A 53 3.78 -3.21 3.19
CA VAL A 53 2.48 -2.56 3.42
C VAL A 53 2.46 -2.02 4.84
N TRP A 54 1.89 -0.84 5.01
CA TRP A 54 1.71 -0.17 6.28
C TRP A 54 0.28 0.32 6.41
N ASP A 55 -0.21 0.45 7.64
CA ASP A 55 -1.29 1.41 7.88
C ASP A 55 -0.78 2.83 7.59
N GLY A 56 -1.66 3.66 7.04
CA GLY A 56 -1.35 5.01 6.60
C GLY A 56 -2.33 6.01 7.19
N LEU A 57 -1.83 7.18 7.53
CA LEU A 57 -2.65 8.32 7.94
C LEU A 57 -2.30 9.56 7.12
N ILE A 58 -3.31 10.18 6.52
CA ILE A 58 -3.24 11.51 5.89
C ILE A 58 -4.32 12.38 6.53
N GLY A 59 -3.91 13.34 7.37
CA GLY A 59 -4.87 14.14 8.14
C GLY A 59 -5.70 13.26 9.08
N ASP A 60 -7.01 13.24 8.87
CA ASP A 60 -7.99 12.40 9.56
C ASP A 60 -8.31 11.08 8.83
N LYS A 61 -7.77 10.89 7.61
CA LYS A 61 -8.07 9.72 6.79
C LYS A 61 -7.11 8.58 7.09
N THR A 62 -7.67 7.46 7.55
CA THR A 62 -6.95 6.19 7.74
C THR A 62 -7.10 5.31 6.50
N GLY A 63 -6.03 4.58 6.19
CA GLY A 63 -6.00 3.67 5.07
C GLY A 63 -4.79 2.75 5.14
N PHE A 64 -4.49 2.10 4.03
CA PHE A 64 -3.23 1.39 3.87
C PHE A 64 -2.34 2.07 2.82
N VAL A 65 -1.03 1.93 3.01
CA VAL A 65 0.01 2.38 2.10
C VAL A 65 0.87 1.22 1.70
N PHE A 66 1.19 1.15 0.41
CA PHE A 66 2.25 0.28 -0.07
C PHE A 66 3.09 1.00 -1.11
N PHE A 67 4.41 0.74 -1.05
CA PHE A 67 5.35 1.28 -2.01
C PHE A 67 5.48 0.33 -3.20
N VAL A 68 5.49 0.91 -4.40
CA VAL A 68 5.58 0.18 -5.66
C VAL A 68 6.80 0.60 -6.45
N GLY A 69 7.40 -0.37 -7.14
CA GLY A 69 8.47 -0.12 -8.09
C GLY A 69 9.80 0.35 -7.49
N LYS A 70 10.68 0.77 -8.39
CA LYS A 70 12.01 1.29 -8.05
C LYS A 70 11.94 2.71 -7.49
N SER A 71 12.93 3.07 -6.68
CA SER A 71 13.10 4.40 -6.08
C SER A 71 13.64 5.42 -7.10
N VAL A 72 12.98 5.59 -8.25
CA VAL A 72 13.39 6.50 -9.33
C VAL A 72 12.28 7.50 -9.69
N PRO A 73 12.62 8.76 -10.03
CA PRO A 73 11.62 9.79 -10.34
C PRO A 73 10.76 9.52 -11.57
N GLN A 74 11.24 8.73 -12.53
CA GLN A 74 10.52 8.49 -13.77
C GLN A 74 9.56 7.29 -13.61
N PRO A 75 8.23 7.47 -13.79
CA PRO A 75 7.26 6.38 -13.60
C PRO A 75 7.55 5.15 -14.46
N ARG A 76 7.88 5.37 -15.74
CA ARG A 76 8.13 4.29 -16.71
C ARG A 76 9.32 3.40 -16.34
N GLU A 77 10.28 3.95 -15.58
CA GLU A 77 11.45 3.22 -15.10
C GLU A 77 11.22 2.59 -13.72
N ALA A 78 10.21 3.08 -13.00
CA ALA A 78 9.84 2.57 -11.70
C ALA A 78 9.02 1.27 -11.78
N PHE A 79 8.16 1.11 -12.79
CA PHE A 79 7.19 0.00 -12.88
C PHE A 79 7.50 -1.00 -13.99
N GLY A 80 7.45 -2.29 -13.64
CA GLY A 80 7.24 -3.33 -14.64
C GLY A 80 5.84 -3.21 -15.26
N ARG A 81 5.71 -3.44 -16.57
CA ARG A 81 4.46 -3.25 -17.32
C ARG A 81 3.28 -4.03 -16.71
N GLU A 82 3.52 -5.26 -16.28
CA GLU A 82 2.49 -6.14 -15.72
C GLU A 82 1.93 -5.63 -14.38
N LEU A 83 2.81 -5.21 -13.46
CA LEU A 83 2.39 -4.60 -12.20
C LEU A 83 1.64 -3.29 -12.44
N ALA A 84 2.13 -2.45 -13.36
CA ALA A 84 1.46 -1.21 -13.73
C ALA A 84 0.04 -1.48 -14.24
N SER A 85 -0.13 -2.46 -15.12
CA SER A 85 -1.44 -2.86 -15.65
C SER A 85 -2.39 -3.30 -14.54
N ARG A 86 -1.96 -4.20 -13.63
CA ARG A 86 -2.80 -4.69 -12.52
C ARG A 86 -3.18 -3.58 -11.54
N CYS A 87 -2.23 -2.71 -11.19
CA CYS A 87 -2.51 -1.55 -10.35
C CYS A 87 -3.54 -0.61 -11.02
N TYR A 88 -3.38 -0.35 -12.32
CA TYR A 88 -4.34 0.47 -13.07
C TYR A 88 -5.71 -0.19 -13.16
N GLU A 89 -5.77 -1.51 -13.29
CA GLU A 89 -7.03 -2.26 -13.34
C GLU A 89 -7.87 -2.07 -12.07
N ILE A 90 -7.24 -2.18 -10.90
CA ILE A 90 -7.91 -2.02 -9.60
C ILE A 90 -8.15 -0.55 -9.27
N PHE A 91 -7.08 0.27 -9.23
CA PHE A 91 -7.17 1.62 -8.69
C PHE A 91 -7.62 2.67 -9.72
N LYS A 92 -7.61 2.31 -11.02
CA LYS A 92 -7.93 3.21 -12.14
C LYS A 92 -7.08 4.50 -12.10
N ARG A 93 -5.85 4.38 -11.62
CA ARG A 93 -4.92 5.50 -11.42
C ARG A 93 -3.46 5.05 -11.36
N ALA A 94 -2.57 5.98 -11.63
CA ALA A 94 -1.15 5.86 -11.32
C ALA A 94 -0.92 6.06 -9.80
N PRO A 95 0.20 5.53 -9.25
CA PRO A 95 0.57 5.80 -7.86
C PRO A 95 1.03 7.24 -7.68
N ASP A 96 0.97 7.70 -6.45
CA ASP A 96 1.35 9.03 -6.02
C ASP A 96 2.85 9.08 -5.71
N GLN A 97 3.44 10.25 -5.92
CA GLN A 97 4.85 10.47 -5.60
C GLN A 97 5.01 10.67 -4.10
N CYS A 98 6.01 10.02 -3.51
CA CYS A 98 6.35 10.11 -2.08
C CYS A 98 7.82 10.50 -1.88
N LYS A 99 8.07 11.47 -0.99
CA LYS A 99 9.42 11.88 -0.57
C LYS A 99 9.56 11.76 0.94
N SER A 100 10.57 11.00 1.39
CA SER A 100 10.85 10.83 2.82
C SER A 100 11.21 12.16 3.47
N ILE A 101 10.68 12.44 4.66
CA ILE A 101 11.11 13.58 5.46
C ILE A 101 12.41 13.21 6.18
N ARG A 102 13.38 14.13 6.19
CA ARG A 102 14.66 13.90 6.90
C ARG A 102 14.40 13.80 8.41
N ASN A 103 15.19 12.97 9.11
CA ASN A 103 15.11 12.79 10.58
C ASN A 103 13.75 12.32 11.09
N SER A 104 13.05 11.46 10.33
CA SER A 104 11.69 11.00 10.64
C SER A 104 11.58 9.48 10.88
N ASP A 105 12.71 8.80 11.08
CA ASP A 105 12.80 7.33 11.15
C ASP A 105 12.12 6.59 10.00
N LYS A 106 11.99 7.27 8.85
CA LYS A 106 11.29 6.81 7.65
C LYS A 106 9.78 6.57 7.85
N LEU A 107 9.20 7.08 8.94
CA LEU A 107 7.76 7.00 9.21
C LEU A 107 6.97 8.13 8.56
N TRP A 108 7.62 9.28 8.27
CA TRP A 108 6.94 10.44 7.69
C TRP A 108 7.37 10.74 6.26
N TRP A 109 6.38 10.95 5.40
CA TRP A 109 6.57 11.17 3.98
C TRP A 109 5.70 12.34 3.50
N ASN A 110 6.22 13.12 2.56
CA ASN A 110 5.40 14.02 1.76
C ASN A 110 4.84 13.19 0.60
N ILE A 111 3.53 13.01 0.56
CA ILE A 111 2.82 12.42 -0.59
C ILE A 111 2.18 13.54 -1.41
N TYR A 112 2.34 13.46 -2.73
CA TYR A 112 1.78 14.42 -3.67
C TYR A 112 0.60 13.75 -4.38
N LEU A 113 -0.61 14.08 -3.95
CA LEU A 113 -1.82 13.53 -4.53
C LEU A 113 -2.06 14.11 -5.92
N ARG A 114 -2.96 13.47 -6.68
CA ARG A 114 -3.22 13.80 -8.09
C ARG A 114 -3.72 15.22 -8.35
N ASP A 115 -4.34 15.86 -7.36
CA ASP A 115 -4.75 17.26 -7.41
C ASP A 115 -3.56 18.23 -7.27
N GLY A 116 -2.35 17.71 -7.13
CA GLY A 116 -1.13 18.48 -6.88
C GLY A 116 -0.95 18.85 -5.41
N THR A 117 -1.90 18.49 -4.55
CA THR A 117 -1.86 18.83 -3.14
C THR A 117 -0.83 17.97 -2.42
N LYS A 118 0.02 18.65 -1.65
CA LYS A 118 1.01 18.01 -0.79
C LYS A 118 0.37 17.67 0.55
N HIS A 119 0.45 16.40 0.93
CA HIS A 119 0.01 15.92 2.23
C HIS A 119 1.14 15.29 3.03
N LEU A 120 1.01 15.36 4.35
CA LEU A 120 1.86 14.63 5.28
C LEU A 120 1.27 13.23 5.48
N LEU A 121 2.01 12.22 5.03
CA LEU A 121 1.70 10.82 5.22
C LEU A 121 2.50 10.28 6.40
N LYS A 122 1.81 9.71 7.38
CA LYS A 122 2.40 8.90 8.45
C LYS A 122 2.24 7.42 8.12
N LEU A 123 3.33 6.67 8.16
CA LEU A 123 3.32 5.21 8.15
C LEU A 123 3.15 4.71 9.58
N GLY A 124 2.19 3.82 9.79
CA GLY A 124 1.89 3.13 11.04
C GLY A 124 2.56 1.77 11.12
N GLU A 125 1.79 0.77 11.55
CA GLU A 125 2.27 -0.60 11.71
C GLU A 125 2.65 -1.23 10.36
N PHE A 126 3.74 -2.00 10.34
CA PHE A 126 4.16 -2.77 9.17
C PHE A 126 3.39 -4.09 9.14
N LEU A 127 2.58 -4.28 8.10
CA LEU A 127 1.70 -5.45 7.96
C LEU A 127 2.38 -6.56 7.15
N GLY A 128 3.06 -6.18 6.05
CA GLY A 128 3.75 -7.10 5.13
C GLY A 128 2.80 -8.07 4.41
N SER A 129 3.07 -8.40 3.14
CA SER A 129 2.28 -9.38 2.36
C SER A 129 3.22 -10.40 1.71
N ASP A 130 2.76 -11.61 1.41
CA ASP A 130 3.41 -12.66 0.61
C ASP A 130 2.49 -13.15 -0.53
N SER A 131 2.82 -14.29 -1.17
CA SER A 131 2.03 -14.89 -2.27
C SER A 131 0.60 -15.29 -1.89
N GLU A 132 0.33 -15.47 -0.59
CA GLU A 132 -1.00 -15.76 -0.06
C GLU A 132 -1.75 -14.50 0.40
N GLY A 133 -1.11 -13.33 0.33
CA GLY A 133 -1.63 -12.04 0.73
C GLY A 133 -1.00 -11.57 2.05
N ASP A 134 -1.75 -10.88 2.91
CA ASP A 134 -1.16 -10.27 4.09
C ASP A 134 -0.56 -11.27 5.09
N MET A 135 0.58 -10.90 5.68
CA MET A 135 1.31 -11.71 6.65
C MET A 135 1.02 -11.30 8.10
N TYR A 136 0.03 -10.43 8.32
CA TYR A 136 -0.31 -9.97 9.67
C TYR A 136 -0.93 -11.08 10.53
N PRO A 137 -0.53 -11.21 11.81
CA PRO A 137 0.57 -10.51 12.48
C PRO A 137 1.95 -11.13 12.17
N LEU A 138 2.92 -10.28 11.81
CA LEU A 138 4.32 -10.68 11.67
C LEU A 138 5.03 -10.62 13.03
N SER A 139 5.72 -11.70 13.41
CA SER A 139 6.62 -11.64 14.58
C SER A 139 7.79 -10.69 14.31
N ALA A 140 8.32 -10.05 15.36
CA ALA A 140 9.47 -9.14 15.26
C ALA A 140 10.67 -9.75 14.52
N GLN A 141 10.88 -11.06 14.66
CA GLN A 141 11.92 -11.81 13.94
C GLN A 141 11.66 -11.89 12.43
N LYS A 142 10.41 -12.09 12.00
CA LYS A 142 10.04 -12.07 10.56
C LYS A 142 10.15 -10.68 9.97
N ILE A 143 9.80 -9.63 10.73
CA ILE A 143 10.01 -8.23 10.32
C ILE A 143 11.50 -7.94 10.15
N ALA A 144 12.35 -8.41 11.08
CA ALA A 144 13.80 -8.24 11.00
C ALA A 144 14.38 -8.96 9.78
N ALA A 145 14.03 -10.23 9.54
CA ALA A 145 14.48 -11.03 8.41
C ALA A 145 14.06 -10.43 7.05
N TYR A 146 12.85 -9.87 6.98
CA TYR A 146 12.35 -9.22 5.77
C TYR A 146 13.05 -7.89 5.46
N ASN A 147 13.49 -7.17 6.50
CA ASN A 147 14.23 -5.93 6.35
C ASN A 147 15.72 -6.14 6.02
N SER A 148 16.31 -7.27 6.41
CA SER A 148 17.71 -7.61 6.15
C SER A 148 17.96 -8.33 4.83
N SER A 149 16.96 -9.03 4.26
CA SER A 149 17.12 -9.75 2.99
C SER A 149 17.11 -8.87 1.73
N HIS A 150 16.77 -7.59 1.84
CA HIS A 150 16.65 -6.65 0.71
C HIS A 150 17.41 -5.33 0.96
N LYS A 151 18.55 -5.40 1.67
CA LYS A 151 19.54 -4.32 1.72
C LYS A 151 20.40 -4.30 0.45
#